data_AF-X1SF84-F1
#
_entry.id   AF-X1SF84-F1
#
_cell.length_a   1.000
_cell.length_b   1.000
_cell.length_c   1.000
_cell.angle_alpha   90.00
_cell.angle_beta   90.00
_cell.angle_gamma   90.00
#
_symmetry.space_group_name_H-M   'P 1'
#
loop_
_entity.id
_entity.type
_entity.pdbx_description
1 polymer ?
#
loop_
_entity_poly.entity_id
_entity_poly.type
_entity_poly.pdbx_seq_one_letter_code
_entity_poly.pdbx_strand_id
1 'polypeptide(L)'
;DAGLADMQRALAVGPGQWRIYRELANIYNQRGDYSSALEISEKGHNKFPGNYILDITYSKSLTNTGHYEKSLDVLGKTDILPYEGERSAQNIFEYNYLMLAFKSYQDGDYDSALDYLGKSEAYPENLGSGMPHNPDYRNQNILRANIYNKTGKPEKAGKANGEIQEYTRKFGEMRGGSIFEQRFRDSFTRPF
;
A
#
# COMPACT_ATOMS: atom_id res chain seq x y z
N ASP A 1 -3.38 28.24 6.71
CA ASP A 1 -2.13 27.55 7.08
C ASP A 1 -1.07 27.81 6.01
N ALA A 2 0.07 28.39 6.39
CA ALA A 2 1.01 29.07 5.47
C ALA A 2 1.68 28.10 4.46
N GLY A 3 2.04 26.88 4.90
CA GLY A 3 2.78 25.95 4.05
C GLY A 3 2.05 25.50 2.78
N LEU A 4 0.72 25.32 2.82
CA LEU A 4 -0.05 25.02 1.60
C LEU A 4 -0.10 26.23 0.66
N ALA A 5 -0.36 27.42 1.21
CA ALA A 5 -0.47 28.63 0.41
C ALA A 5 0.87 28.96 -0.28
N ASP A 6 1.99 28.80 0.42
CA ASP A 6 3.32 28.98 -0.13
C ASP A 6 3.62 27.97 -1.25
N MET A 7 3.26 26.70 -1.06
CA MET A 7 3.44 25.66 -2.08
C MET A 7 2.53 25.85 -3.30
N GLN A 8 1.30 26.32 -3.11
CA GLN A 8 0.40 26.68 -4.21
C GLN A 8 0.94 27.88 -5.00
N ARG A 9 1.48 28.89 -4.31
CA ARG A 9 2.17 30.01 -4.96
C ARG A 9 3.42 29.53 -5.70
N ALA A 10 4.21 28.63 -5.11
CA ALA A 10 5.37 28.04 -5.75
C ALA A 10 4.99 27.32 -7.06
N LEU A 11 3.88 26.58 -7.07
CA LEU A 11 3.36 25.94 -8.28
C LEU A 11 2.98 26.97 -9.35
N ALA A 12 2.33 28.07 -8.96
CA ALA A 12 1.91 29.12 -9.88
C ALA A 12 3.09 29.82 -10.56
N VAL A 13 4.20 30.05 -9.83
CA VAL A 13 5.39 30.72 -10.37
C VAL A 13 6.40 29.77 -11.01
N GLY A 14 6.44 28.51 -10.60
CA GLY A 14 7.45 27.53 -10.99
C GLY A 14 6.89 26.17 -11.36
N PRO A 15 5.95 26.05 -12.32
CA PRO A 15 5.25 24.79 -12.60
C PRO A 15 6.13 23.70 -13.24
N GLY A 16 7.40 24.00 -13.56
CA GLY A 16 8.40 23.06 -14.09
C GLY A 16 9.18 22.29 -13.02
N GLN A 17 8.93 22.53 -11.73
CA GLN A 17 9.64 21.85 -10.64
C GLN A 17 8.84 20.67 -10.10
N TRP A 18 9.26 19.45 -10.45
CA TRP A 18 8.55 18.21 -10.06
C TRP A 18 8.35 18.07 -8.54
N ARG A 19 9.31 18.54 -7.73
CA ARG A 19 9.25 18.49 -6.26
C ARG A 19 8.02 19.20 -5.70
N ILE A 20 7.54 20.25 -6.37
CA ILE A 20 6.37 21.01 -5.94
C ILE A 20 5.12 20.13 -5.94
N TYR A 21 4.94 19.31 -6.98
CA TYR A 21 3.80 18.40 -7.11
C TYR A 21 3.85 17.31 -6.04
N ARG A 22 5.04 16.75 -5.78
CA ARG A 22 5.25 15.79 -4.69
C ARG A 22 4.87 16.39 -3.33
N GLU A 23 5.40 17.56 -3.01
CA GLU A 23 5.16 18.20 -1.71
C GLU A 23 3.71 18.62 -1.53
N LEU A 24 3.07 19.17 -2.56
CA LEU A 24 1.63 19.48 -2.51
C LEU A 24 0.80 18.23 -2.25
N ALA A 25 1.06 17.13 -2.98
CA ALA A 25 0.37 15.87 -2.75
C ALA A 25 0.55 15.36 -1.30
N ASN A 26 1.76 15.48 -0.75
CA ASN A 26 2.05 15.10 0.63
C ASN A 26 1.28 15.97 1.64
N ILE A 27 1.28 17.30 1.47
CA ILE A 27 0.53 18.23 2.34
C ILE A 27 -0.97 17.91 2.31
N TYR A 28 -1.54 17.70 1.12
CA TYR A 28 -2.95 17.33 0.99
C TYR A 28 -3.26 15.99 1.66
N ASN A 29 -2.43 14.96 1.44
CA ASN A 29 -2.56 13.66 2.10
C ASN A 29 -2.49 13.77 3.64
N GLN A 30 -1.56 14.55 4.19
CA GLN A 30 -1.42 14.76 5.63
C GLN A 30 -2.64 15.44 6.26
N ARG A 31 -3.36 16.25 5.48
CA ARG A 31 -4.58 16.93 5.89
C ARG A 31 -5.86 16.12 5.65
N GLY A 32 -5.73 14.92 5.09
CA GLY A 32 -6.88 14.09 4.71
C GLY A 32 -7.63 14.58 3.47
N ASP A 33 -7.10 15.57 2.74
CA ASP A 33 -7.66 16.03 1.48
C ASP A 33 -7.16 15.13 0.33
N TYR A 34 -7.64 13.89 0.33
CA TYR A 34 -7.18 12.87 -0.63
C TYR A 34 -7.59 13.19 -2.08
N SER A 35 -8.67 13.94 -2.27
CA SER A 35 -9.12 14.37 -3.60
C SER A 35 -8.10 15.34 -4.23
N SER A 36 -7.73 16.39 -3.50
CA SER A 36 -6.71 17.33 -3.99
C SER A 36 -5.34 16.67 -4.14
N ALA A 37 -5.00 15.72 -3.25
CA ALA A 37 -3.78 14.94 -3.36
C ALA A 37 -3.73 14.11 -4.65
N LEU A 38 -4.84 13.44 -5.01
CA LEU A 38 -4.96 12.69 -6.24
C LEU A 38 -4.83 13.60 -7.46
N GLU A 39 -5.54 14.73 -7.48
CA GLU A 39 -5.50 15.67 -8.61
C GLU A 39 -4.08 16.21 -8.85
N ILE A 40 -3.38 16.67 -7.81
CA ILE A 40 -2.06 17.27 -7.99
C ILE A 40 -0.99 16.21 -8.30
N SER A 41 -1.09 15.01 -7.74
CA SER A 41 -0.16 13.92 -8.04
C SER A 41 -0.35 13.38 -9.47
N GLU A 42 -1.58 13.31 -9.97
CA GLU A 42 -1.86 12.97 -11.37
C GLU A 42 -1.28 14.00 -12.34
N LYS A 43 -1.45 15.30 -12.04
CA LYS A 43 -0.82 16.38 -12.82
C LYS A 43 0.70 16.25 -12.82
N GLY A 44 1.30 15.92 -11.68
CA GLY A 44 2.74 15.67 -11.56
C GLY A 44 3.19 14.50 -12.43
N HIS A 45 2.57 13.33 -12.24
CA HIS A 45 2.84 12.10 -12.99
C HIS A 45 2.81 12.33 -14.51
N ASN A 46 1.74 12.97 -15.01
CA ASN A 46 1.58 13.23 -16.44
C ASN A 46 2.60 14.25 -16.99
N LYS A 47 3.01 15.23 -16.17
CA LYS A 47 3.90 16.30 -16.61
C LYS A 47 5.37 15.89 -16.64
N PHE A 48 5.77 14.93 -15.81
CA PHE A 48 7.16 14.49 -15.66
C PHE A 48 7.27 12.98 -15.85
N PRO A 49 7.02 12.47 -17.08
CA PRO A 49 7.08 11.03 -17.34
C PRO A 49 8.47 10.47 -17.01
N GLY A 50 8.51 9.25 -16.44
CA GLY A 50 9.73 8.58 -16.01
C GLY A 50 10.30 9.06 -14.67
N ASN A 51 9.63 10.01 -14.00
CA ASN A 51 9.99 10.39 -12.64
C ASN A 51 9.33 9.45 -11.63
N TYR A 52 10.03 8.37 -11.28
CA TYR A 52 9.54 7.34 -10.37
C TYR A 52 9.06 7.87 -9.01
N ILE A 53 9.60 9.00 -8.53
CA ILE A 53 9.17 9.62 -7.27
C ILE A 53 7.74 10.15 -7.39
N LEU A 54 7.39 10.74 -8.54
CA LEU A 54 6.03 11.17 -8.82
C LEU A 54 5.10 10.00 -9.11
N ASP A 55 5.60 8.92 -9.71
CA ASP A 55 4.84 7.70 -9.93
C ASP A 55 4.45 7.02 -8.60
N ILE A 56 5.38 6.95 -7.64
CA ILE A 56 5.09 6.49 -6.27
C ILE A 56 4.09 7.43 -5.58
N THR A 57 4.24 8.74 -5.75
CA THR A 57 3.34 9.74 -5.14
C THR A 57 1.91 9.62 -5.68
N TYR A 58 1.77 9.40 -6.99
CA TYR A 58 0.49 9.17 -7.63
C TYR A 58 -0.12 7.84 -7.21
N SER A 59 0.67 6.77 -7.20
CA SER A 59 0.26 5.45 -6.68
C SER A 59 -0.26 5.52 -5.25
N LYS A 60 0.44 6.25 -4.37
CA LYS A 60 0.00 6.50 -2.99
C LYS A 60 -1.36 7.21 -2.93
N SER A 61 -1.58 8.20 -3.79
CA SER A 61 -2.84 8.98 -3.81
C SER A 61 -4.00 8.17 -4.40
N LEU A 62 -3.74 7.33 -5.41
CA LEU A 62 -4.67 6.33 -5.93
C LEU A 62 -5.07 5.34 -4.82
N THR A 63 -4.10 4.82 -4.07
CA THR A 63 -4.34 3.92 -2.94
C THR A 63 -5.18 4.57 -1.84
N ASN A 64 -4.87 5.82 -1.47
CA ASN A 64 -5.65 6.56 -0.47
C ASN A 64 -7.09 6.85 -0.90
N THR A 65 -7.38 6.79 -2.19
CA THR A 65 -8.71 7.04 -2.77
C THR A 65 -9.40 5.75 -3.24
N GLY A 66 -8.84 4.57 -2.93
CA GLY A 66 -9.46 3.28 -3.23
C GLY A 66 -9.22 2.74 -4.65
N HIS A 67 -8.38 3.39 -5.45
CA HIS A 67 -8.06 2.99 -6.82
C HIS A 67 -6.90 1.98 -6.84
N TYR A 68 -7.08 0.84 -6.15
CA TYR A 68 -6.02 -0.12 -5.87
C TYR A 68 -5.41 -0.74 -7.13
N GLU A 69 -6.24 -1.18 -8.09
CA GLU A 69 -5.77 -1.76 -9.37
C GLU A 69 -4.98 -0.75 -10.19
N LYS A 70 -5.49 0.49 -10.33
CA LYS A 70 -4.78 1.56 -11.05
C LYS A 70 -3.45 1.91 -10.38
N SER A 71 -3.40 1.87 -9.05
CA SER A 71 -2.15 2.06 -8.30
C SER A 71 -1.13 0.95 -8.61
N LEU A 72 -1.58 -0.31 -8.65
CA LEU A 72 -0.75 -1.45 -9.04
C LEU A 72 -0.26 -1.35 -10.49
N ASP A 73 -1.11 -0.88 -11.41
CA ASP A 73 -0.73 -0.68 -12.82
C ASP A 73 0.39 0.37 -12.98
N VAL A 74 0.34 1.46 -12.20
CA VAL A 74 1.40 2.47 -12.20
C VAL A 74 2.68 1.88 -11.63
N LEU A 75 2.61 1.23 -10.46
CA LEU A 75 3.78 0.60 -9.83
C LEU A 75 4.43 -0.47 -10.72
N GLY A 76 3.63 -1.29 -11.41
CA GLY A 76 4.12 -2.33 -12.31
C GLY A 76 4.84 -1.80 -13.56
N LYS A 77 4.67 -0.51 -13.89
CA LYS A 77 5.35 0.17 -15.01
C LYS A 77 6.47 1.11 -14.55
N THR A 78 6.71 1.18 -13.25
CA THR A 78 7.69 2.09 -12.65
C THR A 78 8.95 1.31 -12.29
N ASP A 79 10.10 1.72 -12.83
CA ASP A 79 11.42 1.23 -12.41
C ASP A 79 11.97 2.14 -11.30
N ILE A 80 11.93 1.65 -10.06
CA ILE A 80 12.35 2.39 -8.88
C ILE A 80 13.83 2.13 -8.62
N LEU A 81 14.61 3.20 -8.62
CA LEU A 81 16.03 3.12 -8.28
C LEU A 81 16.20 2.79 -6.78
N PRO A 82 16.96 1.75 -6.44
CA PRO A 82 17.26 1.43 -5.05
C PRO A 82 18.02 2.59 -4.40
N TYR A 83 17.51 3.08 -3.28
CA TYR A 83 18.28 3.87 -2.33
C TYR A 83 18.00 3.38 -0.91
N GLU A 84 18.99 3.48 -0.04
CA GLU A 84 18.97 2.80 1.26
C GLU A 84 17.71 3.13 2.08
N GLY A 85 16.95 2.09 2.40
CA GLY A 85 15.82 2.17 3.33
C GLY A 85 14.45 2.53 2.72
N GLU A 86 14.36 2.79 1.41
CA GLU A 86 13.07 3.10 0.78
C GLU A 86 12.18 1.87 0.64
N ARG A 87 10.98 1.92 1.23
CA ARG A 87 9.98 0.84 1.19
C ARG A 87 8.59 1.31 0.83
N SER A 88 8.38 2.58 0.52
CA SER A 88 7.03 3.12 0.28
C SER A 88 6.33 2.40 -0.87
N ALA A 89 7.02 2.14 -1.98
CA ALA A 89 6.44 1.45 -3.12
C ALA A 89 6.02 0.00 -2.79
N GLN A 90 6.89 -0.75 -2.10
CA GLN A 90 6.56 -2.09 -1.63
C GLN A 90 5.38 -2.09 -0.64
N ASN A 91 5.33 -1.14 0.29
CA ASN A 91 4.24 -1.03 1.25
C ASN A 91 2.90 -0.68 0.55
N ILE A 92 2.94 0.19 -0.47
CA ILE A 92 1.77 0.53 -1.29
C ILE A 92 1.31 -0.71 -2.08
N PHE A 93 2.25 -1.42 -2.70
CA PHE A 93 1.99 -2.65 -3.46
C PHE A 93 1.31 -3.72 -2.60
N GLU A 94 1.89 -4.05 -1.45
CA GLU A 94 1.34 -5.03 -0.51
C GLU A 94 -0.07 -4.61 -0.07
N TYR A 95 -0.23 -3.36 0.36
CA TYR A 95 -1.52 -2.86 0.84
C TYR A 95 -2.62 -2.86 -0.23
N ASN A 96 -2.30 -2.50 -1.48
CA ASN A 96 -3.27 -2.57 -2.56
C ASN A 96 -3.80 -3.99 -2.75
N TYR A 97 -2.91 -4.99 -2.76
CA TYR A 97 -3.33 -6.39 -2.86
C TYR A 97 -4.10 -6.89 -1.64
N LEU A 98 -3.71 -6.48 -0.42
CA LEU A 98 -4.46 -6.78 0.80
C LEU A 98 -5.89 -6.20 0.75
N MET A 99 -6.05 -4.98 0.24
CA MET A 99 -7.37 -4.37 0.09
C MET A 99 -8.22 -5.05 -0.99
N LEU A 100 -7.62 -5.47 -2.11
CA LEU A 100 -8.30 -6.26 -3.14
C LEU A 100 -8.70 -7.66 -2.62
N ALA A 101 -7.83 -8.30 -1.84
CA ALA A 101 -8.12 -9.55 -1.16
C ALA A 101 -9.29 -9.40 -0.19
N PHE A 102 -9.28 -8.34 0.61
CA PHE A 102 -10.35 -8.06 1.56
C PHE A 102 -11.68 -7.77 0.88
N LYS A 103 -11.68 -6.99 -0.21
CA LYS A 103 -12.88 -6.75 -1.02
C LYS A 103 -13.44 -8.07 -1.58
N SER A 104 -12.58 -8.90 -2.18
CA SER A 104 -13.00 -10.21 -2.70
C SER A 104 -13.56 -11.13 -1.60
N TYR A 105 -12.95 -11.10 -0.42
CA TYR A 105 -13.46 -11.80 0.77
C TYR A 105 -14.85 -11.31 1.19
N GLN A 106 -15.09 -10.00 1.19
CA GLN A 106 -16.41 -9.42 1.50
C GLN A 106 -17.46 -9.82 0.46
N ASP A 107 -17.07 -9.90 -0.80
CA ASP A 107 -17.92 -10.31 -1.92
C ASP A 107 -18.16 -11.84 -1.95
N GLY A 108 -17.49 -12.61 -1.08
CA GLY A 108 -17.59 -14.06 -1.01
C GLY A 108 -16.75 -14.80 -2.06
N ASP A 109 -15.98 -14.08 -2.87
CA ASP A 109 -15.01 -14.65 -3.81
C ASP A 109 -13.71 -15.00 -3.09
N TYR A 110 -13.75 -16.14 -2.41
CA TYR A 110 -12.63 -16.64 -1.61
C TYR A 110 -11.42 -17.07 -2.44
N ASP A 111 -11.63 -17.50 -3.69
CA ASP A 111 -10.54 -17.94 -4.54
C ASP A 111 -9.73 -16.73 -5.02
N SER A 112 -10.39 -15.66 -5.48
CA SER A 112 -9.71 -14.39 -5.80
C SER A 112 -9.06 -13.77 -4.57
N ALA A 113 -9.71 -13.85 -3.40
CA ALA A 113 -9.13 -13.35 -2.16
C ALA A 113 -7.80 -14.05 -1.83
N LEU A 114 -7.74 -15.39 -1.98
CA LEU A 114 -6.51 -16.16 -1.76
C LEU A 114 -5.43 -15.86 -2.81
N ASP A 115 -5.81 -15.65 -4.07
CA ASP A 115 -4.88 -15.24 -5.14
C ASP A 115 -4.25 -13.86 -4.84
N TYR A 116 -5.06 -12.87 -4.48
CA TYR A 116 -4.56 -11.54 -4.10
C TYR A 116 -3.67 -11.58 -2.85
N LEU A 117 -3.99 -12.43 -1.87
CA LEU A 117 -3.10 -12.66 -0.73
C LEU A 117 -1.73 -13.18 -1.18
N GLY A 118 -1.68 -14.16 -2.09
CA GLY A 118 -0.42 -14.65 -2.64
C GLY A 118 0.35 -13.57 -3.40
N LYS A 119 -0.34 -12.73 -4.20
CA LYS A 119 0.29 -11.61 -4.90
C LYS A 119 0.88 -10.55 -3.96
N SER A 120 0.24 -10.30 -2.82
CA SER A 120 0.75 -9.34 -1.81
C SER A 120 2.09 -9.75 -1.19
N GLU A 121 2.45 -11.03 -1.26
CA GLU A 121 3.68 -11.58 -0.69
C GLU A 121 4.90 -11.43 -1.63
N ALA A 122 4.67 -10.97 -2.87
CA ALA A 122 5.72 -10.76 -3.86
C ALA A 122 6.56 -9.51 -3.58
N TYR A 123 7.83 -9.57 -4.01
CA TYR A 123 8.78 -8.45 -3.99
C TYR A 123 9.29 -8.21 -5.41
N PRO A 124 8.50 -7.54 -6.27
CA PRO A 124 8.92 -7.27 -7.64
C PRO A 124 10.23 -6.47 -7.67
N GLU A 125 11.16 -6.89 -8.53
CA GLU A 125 12.49 -6.28 -8.62
C GLU A 125 12.43 -4.79 -8.95
N ASN A 126 11.46 -4.39 -9.78
CA ASN A 126 11.24 -3.00 -10.18
C ASN A 126 10.84 -2.08 -9.01
N LEU A 127 10.48 -2.62 -7.84
CA LEU A 127 10.18 -1.81 -6.64
C LEU A 127 11.41 -1.55 -5.76
N GLY A 128 12.56 -2.17 -6.04
CA GLY A 128 13.86 -1.84 -5.47
C GLY A 128 14.12 -2.25 -4.00
N SER A 129 13.11 -2.66 -3.22
CA SER A 129 13.30 -2.96 -1.79
C SER A 129 13.79 -4.38 -1.49
N GLY A 130 13.65 -5.32 -2.43
CA GLY A 130 13.96 -6.74 -2.24
C GLY A 130 13.16 -7.41 -1.12
N MET A 131 13.21 -8.74 -1.05
CA MET A 131 12.58 -9.51 0.03
C MET A 131 13.42 -9.42 1.31
N PRO A 132 12.83 -9.05 2.47
CA PRO A 132 13.54 -9.05 3.75
C PRO A 132 13.85 -10.49 4.19
N HIS A 133 14.86 -10.66 5.05
CA HIS A 133 15.23 -11.99 5.56
C HIS A 133 14.11 -12.70 6.33
N ASN A 134 13.25 -11.93 7.01
CA ASN A 134 12.06 -12.45 7.70
C ASN A 134 10.85 -11.56 7.31
N PRO A 135 10.12 -11.89 6.24
CA PRO A 135 8.91 -11.14 5.89
C PRO A 135 7.78 -11.41 6.90
N ASP A 136 7.01 -10.37 7.21
CA ASP A 136 5.87 -10.46 8.14
C ASP A 136 4.57 -10.68 7.36
N TYR A 137 4.12 -11.93 7.29
CA TYR A 137 2.88 -12.27 6.59
C TYR A 137 1.66 -12.38 7.51
N ARG A 138 1.71 -11.79 8.71
CA ARG A 138 0.62 -11.93 9.67
C ARG A 138 -0.70 -11.33 9.17
N ASN A 139 -0.69 -10.20 8.46
CA ASN A 139 -1.90 -9.62 7.87
C ASN A 139 -2.56 -10.56 6.86
N GLN A 140 -1.74 -11.15 5.97
CA GLN A 140 -2.15 -12.11 4.97
C GLN A 140 -2.72 -13.36 5.64
N ASN A 141 -2.02 -13.88 6.65
CA ASN A 141 -2.42 -15.09 7.36
C ASN A 141 -3.70 -14.92 8.18
N ILE A 142 -3.96 -13.72 8.73
CA ILE A 142 -5.21 -13.42 9.43
C ILE A 142 -6.40 -13.55 8.47
N LEU A 143 -6.32 -12.95 7.28
CA LEU A 143 -7.40 -13.04 6.29
C LEU A 143 -7.52 -14.48 5.73
N ARG A 144 -6.38 -15.14 5.48
CA ARG A 144 -6.30 -16.54 5.03
C ARG A 144 -6.97 -17.50 6.00
N ALA A 145 -6.72 -17.36 7.30
CA ALA A 145 -7.35 -18.18 8.33
C ALA A 145 -8.87 -18.01 8.34
N ASN A 146 -9.35 -16.76 8.20
CA ASN A 146 -10.78 -16.46 8.13
C ASN A 146 -11.44 -17.06 6.88
N ILE A 147 -10.81 -16.96 5.72
CA ILE A 147 -11.26 -17.62 4.49
C ILE A 147 -11.35 -19.14 4.68
N TYR A 148 -10.32 -19.76 5.25
CA TYR A 148 -10.32 -21.21 5.45
C TYR A 148 -11.34 -21.70 6.47
N ASN A 149 -11.59 -20.93 7.53
CA ASN A 149 -12.68 -21.23 8.46
C ASN A 149 -14.04 -21.17 7.77
N LYS A 150 -14.30 -20.13 6.96
CA LYS A 150 -15.56 -19.99 6.22
C LYS A 150 -15.77 -21.05 5.15
N THR A 151 -14.68 -21.54 4.54
CA THR A 151 -14.73 -22.55 3.47
C THR A 151 -14.59 -23.99 3.98
N GLY A 152 -14.69 -24.22 5.29
CA GLY A 152 -14.68 -25.57 5.87
C GLY A 152 -13.31 -26.27 5.79
N LYS A 153 -12.21 -25.52 5.81
CA LYS A 153 -10.82 -26.01 5.71
C LYS A 153 -10.04 -25.74 7.02
N PRO A 154 -10.48 -26.27 8.18
CA PRO A 154 -9.94 -25.89 9.50
C PRO A 154 -8.46 -26.23 9.68
N GLU A 155 -7.95 -27.29 9.04
CA GLU A 155 -6.52 -27.61 9.09
C GLU A 155 -5.65 -26.51 8.46
N LYS A 156 -6.09 -25.94 7.34
CA LYS A 156 -5.39 -24.84 6.67
C LYS A 156 -5.48 -23.55 7.49
N ALA A 157 -6.62 -23.30 8.14
CA ALA A 157 -6.76 -22.19 9.08
C ALA A 157 -5.82 -22.34 10.28
N GLY A 158 -5.72 -23.55 10.83
CA GLY A 158 -4.80 -23.90 11.91
C GLY A 158 -3.34 -23.64 11.53
N LYS A 159 -2.94 -24.00 10.31
CA LYS A 159 -1.58 -23.71 9.80
C LYS A 159 -1.30 -22.21 9.74
N ALA A 160 -2.20 -21.42 9.14
CA ALA A 160 -2.04 -19.96 9.05
C ALA A 160 -1.95 -19.29 10.45
N ASN A 161 -2.77 -19.75 11.40
CA ASN A 161 -2.71 -19.30 12.79
C ASN A 161 -1.39 -19.69 13.47
N GLY A 162 -0.87 -20.89 13.20
CA GLY A 162 0.43 -21.33 13.69
C GLY A 162 1.58 -20.44 13.22
N GLU A 163 1.59 -20.05 11.93
CA GLU A 163 2.59 -19.14 11.37
C GLU A 163 2.53 -17.74 12.02
N ILE A 164 1.32 -17.23 12.32
CA ILE A 164 1.15 -15.97 13.06
C ILE A 164 1.76 -16.06 14.46
N GLN A 165 1.49 -17.16 15.18
CA GLN A 165 1.99 -17.37 16.54
C GLN A 165 3.51 -17.53 16.55
N GLU A 166 4.07 -18.26 15.59
CA GLU A 166 5.51 -18.44 15.47
C GLU A 166 6.23 -17.11 15.21
N TYR A 167 5.73 -16.32 14.25
CA TYR A 167 6.29 -15.01 13.97
C TYR A 167 6.19 -14.07 15.18
N THR A 168 5.04 -14.06 15.85
CA THR A 168 4.81 -13.25 17.06
C THR A 168 5.71 -13.67 18.22
N ARG A 169 5.97 -14.97 18.39
CA ARG A 169 6.93 -15.48 19.39
C ARG A 169 8.35 -14.99 19.10
N LYS A 170 8.73 -14.92 17.82
CA LYS A 170 10.09 -14.54 17.40
C LYS A 170 10.33 -13.02 17.39
N PHE A 171 9.33 -12.23 17.00
CA PHE A 171 9.48 -10.80 16.73
C PHE A 171 8.57 -9.89 17.59
N GLY A 172 7.76 -10.47 18.47
CA GLY A 172 6.82 -9.76 19.31
C GLY A 172 5.47 -9.48 18.65
N GLU A 173 4.58 -8.89 19.43
CA GLU A 173 3.24 -8.49 19.00
C GLU A 173 3.26 -7.64 17.73
N MET A 174 2.17 -7.69 16.97
CA MET A 174 2.00 -6.82 15.80
C MET A 174 1.86 -5.36 16.28
N ARG A 175 3.00 -4.70 16.55
CA ARG A 175 3.09 -3.31 17.00
C ARG A 175 3.97 -2.54 16.02
N GLY A 176 3.49 -1.38 15.56
CA GLY A 176 4.11 -0.66 14.46
C GLY A 176 3.68 -1.19 13.09
N GLY A 177 4.40 -0.75 12.06
CA GLY A 177 4.08 -0.99 10.65
C GLY A 177 3.86 0.31 9.87
N SER A 178 3.87 0.25 8.54
CA SER A 178 3.51 1.41 7.73
C SER A 178 2.08 1.89 8.04
N ILE A 179 1.76 3.14 7.71
CA ILE A 179 0.39 3.66 7.91
C ILE A 179 -0.65 2.80 7.18
N PHE A 180 -0.25 2.15 6.08
CA PHE A 180 -1.08 1.25 5.31
C PHE A 180 -1.36 -0.07 6.04
N GLU A 181 -0.34 -0.70 6.62
CA GLU A 181 -0.55 -1.89 7.47
C GLU A 181 -1.45 -1.60 8.67
N GLN A 182 -1.27 -0.44 9.30
CA GLN A 182 -2.13 0.00 10.41
C GLN A 182 -3.57 0.18 9.95
N ARG A 183 -3.80 0.86 8.82
CA ARG A 183 -5.14 1.04 8.23
C ARG A 183 -5.81 -0.27 7.84
N PHE A 184 -5.06 -1.22 7.26
CA PHE A 184 -5.60 -2.52 6.90
C PHE A 184 -6.11 -3.24 8.15
N ARG A 185 -5.26 -3.27 9.18
CA ARG A 185 -5.61 -3.82 10.48
C ARG A 185 -6.87 -3.14 11.03
N ASP A 186 -6.92 -1.82 11.11
CA ASP A 186 -8.10 -1.11 11.64
C ASP A 186 -9.39 -1.39 10.83
N SER A 187 -9.26 -1.60 9.53
CA SER A 187 -10.37 -1.98 8.64
C SER A 187 -10.85 -3.41 8.86
N PHE A 188 -9.95 -4.28 9.32
CA PHE A 188 -10.18 -5.71 9.48
C PHE A 188 -10.44 -6.14 10.94
N THR A 189 -9.92 -5.38 11.92
CA THR A 189 -9.91 -5.72 13.34
C THR A 189 -10.91 -4.90 14.17
N ARG A 190 -11.82 -4.14 13.56
CA ARG A 190 -13.04 -3.75 14.28
C ARG A 190 -13.95 -4.99 14.37
N PRO A 191 -14.21 -5.48 15.58
CA PRO A 191 -13.68 -6.78 15.99
C PRO A 191 -14.76 -7.85 16.04
N PHE A 192 -14.29 -9.10 16.18
CA PHE A 192 -15.00 -10.14 16.90
C PHE A 192 -15.35 -9.69 18.33
#